data_AF-A0A1S6XWL8-F1
#
_entry.id   AF-A0A1S6XWL8-F1
#
_cell.length_a   1.000
_cell.length_b   1.000
_cell.length_c   1.000
_cell.angle_alpha   90.00
_cell.angle_beta   90.00
_cell.angle_gamma   90.00
#
_symmetry.space_group_name_H-M   'P 1'
#
loop_
_entity.id
_entity.type
_entity.pdbx_description
1 polymer ?
#
loop_
_entity_poly.entity_id
_entity_poly.type
_entity_poly.pdbx_seq_one_letter_code
_entity_poly.pdbx_strand_id
1 'polypeptide(L)'
;YIALMIRGDLASDKPTGDLASDKPTGDLASDKPTGDLASDKPTGDLASDKPTGDLALDKPTGDLASDKPTGDLASDKPTVPEHLKTRIKHYKDAYFHSSIQKFLSLEPYTRASSTRAPQIYHEECLRLEKLYFTKWAVHYLSKNGATDITLLQSYENEYEEAKKGDKNGDPRRDWGGQLRASISKKWKEREILDDVESAYIAGPRTNVNVNKEELKKQLTNTGNNIEAQLNNVKELESKAIQAANKHMNNRDDKSLEKQHKEAYSTLGKELRSLVDLVGEAEFQRILLLTTLPKDEQIKMIIQAMDKDSTNCSWE
;
A
#
# COMPACT_ATOMS: atom_id res chain seq x y z
N TYR A 1 8.38 5.06 3.32
CA TYR A 1 7.96 6.36 2.75
C TYR A 1 6.45 6.48 2.51
N ILE A 2 5.66 5.42 2.78
CA ILE A 2 4.19 5.47 3.03
C ILE A 2 3.92 5.84 4.51
N ALA A 3 4.87 5.56 5.42
CA ALA A 3 4.77 5.88 6.83
C ALA A 3 4.72 7.38 7.20
N LEU A 4 5.31 8.25 6.37
CA LEU A 4 5.20 9.70 6.59
C LEU A 4 3.80 10.24 6.26
N MET A 5 2.99 9.50 5.49
CA MET A 5 1.60 9.88 5.20
C MET A 5 0.69 9.68 6.42
N ILE A 6 0.92 8.63 7.22
CA ILE A 6 0.18 8.42 8.48
C ILE A 6 0.58 9.45 9.55
N ARG A 7 1.83 9.93 9.52
CA ARG A 7 2.32 10.94 10.48
C ARG A 7 1.76 12.35 10.22
N GLY A 8 1.47 12.68 8.95
CA GLY A 8 0.90 13.98 8.56
C GLY A 8 -0.55 14.17 9.02
N ASP A 9 -1.33 13.09 9.08
CA ASP A 9 -2.72 13.15 9.56
C ASP A 9 -2.83 13.33 11.09
N LEU A 10 -1.76 13.07 11.85
CA LEU A 10 -1.71 13.30 13.31
C LEU A 10 -1.27 14.72 13.72
N ALA A 11 -0.78 15.54 12.77
CA ALA A 11 -0.20 16.85 13.07
C ALA A 11 -1.13 18.05 12.77
N SER A 12 -2.39 17.80 12.38
CA SER A 12 -3.35 18.88 12.04
C SER A 12 -4.22 19.37 13.19
N ASP A 13 -4.04 18.88 14.42
CA ASP A 13 -4.72 19.44 15.60
C ASP A 13 -3.91 20.59 16.18
N LYS A 14 -4.00 21.75 15.53
CA LYS A 14 -3.60 23.03 16.13
C LYS A 14 -4.82 23.58 16.89
N PRO A 15 -4.78 23.73 18.22
CA PRO A 15 -5.87 24.38 18.93
C PRO A 15 -5.77 25.88 18.67
N THR A 16 -6.76 26.45 18.00
CA THR A 16 -7.07 27.88 18.08
C THR A 16 -7.64 28.17 19.46
N GLY A 17 -6.82 28.77 20.31
CA GLY A 17 -7.28 29.45 21.51
C GLY A 17 -7.88 30.81 21.15
N ASP A 18 -9.10 31.05 21.61
CA ASP A 18 -9.43 32.12 22.54
C ASP A 18 -10.95 32.09 22.79
N LEU A 19 -11.35 32.09 24.06
CA LEU A 19 -12.22 33.11 24.63
C LEU A 19 -12.42 32.83 26.13
N ALA A 20 -12.23 33.89 26.90
CA ALA A 20 -12.14 33.91 28.35
C ALA A 20 -13.50 33.89 29.06
N SER A 21 -13.42 33.49 30.34
CA SER A 21 -14.19 33.95 31.51
C SER A 21 -15.72 33.88 31.47
N ASP A 22 -16.30 33.04 32.33
CA ASP A 22 -16.94 33.55 33.55
C ASP A 22 -17.25 32.42 34.55
N LYS A 23 -16.87 32.64 35.81
CA LYS A 23 -17.39 31.97 37.02
C LYS A 23 -18.01 33.08 37.86
N PRO A 24 -19.08 32.85 38.63
CA PRO A 24 -18.82 32.42 40.01
C PRO A 24 -19.88 31.47 40.64
N THR A 25 -19.36 30.69 41.60
CA THR A 25 -19.92 30.16 42.87
C THR A 25 -21.41 29.85 43.10
N GLY A 26 -21.63 28.67 43.68
CA GLY A 26 -22.72 28.36 44.62
C GLY A 26 -22.43 27.04 45.35
N ASP A 27 -21.94 27.12 46.59
CA ASP A 27 -21.92 26.02 47.56
C ASP A 27 -23.35 25.62 47.94
N LEU A 28 -23.56 24.34 48.29
CA LEU A 28 -24.22 23.92 49.54
C LEU A 28 -24.24 22.38 49.68
N ALA A 29 -24.18 21.97 50.94
CA ALA A 29 -23.69 20.69 51.44
C ALA A 29 -24.76 19.57 51.59
N SER A 30 -24.24 18.36 51.82
CA SER A 30 -24.70 17.31 52.75
C SER A 30 -26.14 16.78 52.66
N ASP A 31 -26.30 15.47 52.39
CA ASP A 31 -26.56 14.50 53.48
C ASP A 31 -26.64 13.05 52.95
N LYS A 32 -26.00 12.16 53.71
CA LYS A 32 -26.09 10.69 53.65
C LYS A 32 -27.25 10.26 54.56
N PRO A 33 -27.86 9.09 54.30
CA PRO A 33 -28.02 8.18 55.43
C PRO A 33 -27.60 6.74 55.12
N THR A 34 -26.86 6.19 56.08
CA THR A 34 -26.68 4.78 56.39
C THR A 34 -27.93 4.22 57.07
N GLY A 35 -28.24 2.94 56.82
CA GLY A 35 -29.19 2.16 57.62
C GLY A 35 -29.00 0.66 57.37
N ASP A 36 -28.43 -0.04 58.36
CA ASP A 36 -28.38 -1.49 58.49
C ASP A 36 -29.73 -2.06 58.99
N LEU A 37 -30.04 -3.33 58.65
CA LEU A 37 -30.31 -4.45 59.58
C LEU A 37 -31.26 -5.54 59.03
N ALA A 38 -30.72 -6.77 59.01
CA ALA A 38 -31.25 -8.05 59.50
C ALA A 38 -32.44 -8.80 58.84
N SER A 39 -32.12 -10.05 58.43
CA SER A 39 -32.75 -11.37 58.74
C SER A 39 -34.27 -11.58 58.62
N ASP A 40 -34.68 -12.58 57.80
CA ASP A 40 -35.20 -13.84 58.34
C ASP A 40 -35.35 -14.95 57.28
N LYS A 41 -35.01 -16.17 57.71
CA LYS A 41 -35.16 -17.47 57.04
C LYS A 41 -36.38 -18.18 57.64
N PRO A 42 -37.06 -19.09 56.91
CA PRO A 42 -37.63 -20.26 57.57
C PRO A 42 -36.99 -21.57 57.11
N THR A 43 -36.82 -22.41 58.11
CA THR A 43 -36.37 -23.78 58.21
C THR A 43 -37.30 -24.80 57.55
N GLY A 44 -36.73 -25.92 57.13
CA GLY A 44 -37.42 -27.17 56.83
C GLY A 44 -36.41 -28.31 56.75
N ASP A 45 -36.22 -29.01 57.87
CA ASP A 45 -35.41 -30.22 58.00
C ASP A 45 -36.01 -31.41 57.23
N LEU A 46 -35.16 -32.31 56.71
CA LEU A 46 -34.96 -33.65 57.29
C LEU A 46 -34.24 -34.62 56.32
N ALA A 47 -33.18 -35.21 56.87
CA ALA A 47 -32.67 -36.59 56.70
C ALA A 47 -32.08 -37.07 55.36
N SER A 48 -30.81 -37.49 55.46
CA SER A 48 -30.14 -38.44 54.58
C SER A 48 -30.67 -39.86 54.79
N ASP A 49 -30.65 -40.69 53.74
CA ASP A 49 -30.06 -42.04 53.77
C ASP A 49 -29.80 -42.56 52.35
N LYS A 50 -28.72 -43.33 52.21
CA LYS A 50 -28.20 -43.97 50.98
C LYS A 50 -28.50 -45.49 51.06
N PRO A 51 -28.08 -46.29 50.07
CA PRO A 51 -28.83 -46.84 48.92
C PRO A 51 -29.25 -48.31 49.10
N THR A 52 -30.05 -48.87 48.18
CA THR A 52 -29.92 -50.23 47.57
C THR A 52 -31.20 -50.58 46.80
N GLY A 53 -31.08 -51.24 45.65
CA GLY A 53 -32.22 -51.83 44.93
C GLY A 53 -32.08 -51.78 43.43
N ASP A 54 -31.52 -52.86 42.88
CA ASP A 54 -31.19 -53.09 41.48
C ASP A 54 -32.41 -53.52 40.63
N LEU A 55 -32.32 -53.30 39.31
CA LEU A 55 -33.10 -53.90 38.20
C LEU A 55 -34.52 -53.38 37.88
N ALA A 56 -34.63 -52.63 36.75
CA ALA A 56 -35.70 -52.84 35.76
C ALA A 56 -35.35 -52.29 34.36
N LEU A 57 -35.58 -53.17 33.38
CA LEU A 57 -35.47 -53.12 31.92
C LEU A 57 -35.85 -51.86 31.11
N ASP A 58 -35.02 -51.64 30.08
CA ASP A 58 -35.25 -51.25 28.67
C ASP A 58 -36.05 -50.02 28.21
N LYS A 59 -35.26 -49.09 27.62
CA LYS A 59 -35.41 -48.28 26.39
C LYS A 59 -36.49 -47.19 26.30
N PRO A 60 -36.03 -45.93 26.08
CA PRO A 60 -36.23 -45.31 24.78
C PRO A 60 -34.94 -44.64 24.27
N THR A 61 -34.45 -45.00 23.08
CA THR A 61 -33.40 -44.23 22.40
C THR A 61 -34.04 -43.11 21.61
N GLY A 62 -34.14 -41.95 22.26
CA GLY A 62 -34.53 -40.69 21.67
C GLY A 62 -33.78 -39.55 22.35
N ASP A 63 -32.98 -38.87 21.53
CA ASP A 63 -32.58 -37.46 21.61
C ASP A 63 -31.30 -36.99 22.34
N LEU A 64 -30.59 -36.13 21.60
CA LEU A 64 -29.59 -35.12 21.98
C LEU A 64 -28.16 -35.57 22.32
N ALA A 65 -27.32 -35.64 21.28
CA ALA A 65 -25.87 -35.40 21.43
C ALA A 65 -25.37 -34.47 20.32
N SER A 66 -25.39 -33.17 20.65
CA SER A 66 -24.46 -32.12 20.22
C SER A 66 -23.57 -32.44 19.01
N ASP A 67 -24.01 -32.03 17.82
CA ASP A 67 -23.09 -31.72 16.73
C ASP A 67 -22.21 -30.56 17.20
N LYS A 68 -20.99 -30.88 17.63
CA LYS A 68 -19.94 -29.88 17.81
C LYS A 68 -19.57 -29.42 16.40
N PRO A 69 -19.88 -28.17 15.97
CA PRO A 69 -19.23 -27.68 14.78
C PRO A 69 -17.76 -27.56 15.16
N THR A 70 -16.92 -28.38 14.54
CA THR A 70 -15.52 -28.04 14.35
C THR A 70 -15.51 -26.77 13.52
N GLY A 71 -15.65 -25.64 14.20
CA GLY A 71 -15.25 -24.36 13.67
C GLY A 71 -13.77 -24.47 13.42
N ASP A 72 -13.41 -24.75 12.17
CA ASP A 72 -12.16 -24.27 11.61
C ASP A 72 -12.20 -22.75 11.78
N LEU A 73 -11.70 -22.30 12.92
CA LEU A 73 -11.15 -20.97 13.07
C LEU A 73 -9.85 -20.97 12.25
N ALA A 74 -10.00 -21.06 10.92
CA ALA A 74 -9.02 -20.47 10.05
C ALA A 74 -8.89 -19.03 10.54
N SER A 75 -7.67 -18.65 10.92
CA SER A 75 -7.34 -17.24 11.02
C SER A 75 -7.59 -16.67 9.62
N ASP A 76 -8.78 -16.13 9.39
CA ASP A 76 -9.20 -15.59 8.10
C ASP A 76 -8.35 -14.35 7.85
N LYS A 77 -7.14 -14.56 7.34
CA LYS A 77 -6.35 -13.48 6.76
C LYS A 77 -7.24 -12.89 5.67
N PRO A 78 -7.55 -11.58 5.71
CA PRO A 78 -8.35 -10.93 4.69
C PRO A 78 -7.80 -11.31 3.32
N THR A 79 -8.66 -11.77 2.41
CA THR A 79 -8.29 -12.19 1.05
C THR A 79 -9.08 -11.37 0.04
N VAL A 80 -8.47 -11.08 -1.11
CA VAL A 80 -9.15 -10.42 -2.23
C VAL A 80 -9.48 -11.45 -3.32
N PRO A 81 -10.49 -11.20 -4.17
CA PRO A 81 -10.84 -12.11 -5.26
C PRO A 81 -9.68 -12.39 -6.23
N GLU A 82 -9.67 -13.58 -6.85
CA GLU A 82 -8.59 -14.02 -7.76
C GLU A 82 -8.38 -13.09 -8.97
N HIS A 83 -9.46 -12.50 -9.49
CA HIS A 83 -9.35 -11.54 -10.58
C HIS A 83 -8.56 -10.29 -10.16
N LEU A 84 -8.69 -9.85 -8.90
CA LEU A 84 -7.94 -8.70 -8.36
C LEU A 84 -6.48 -9.07 -8.13
N LYS A 85 -6.19 -10.28 -7.59
CA LYS A 85 -4.82 -10.80 -7.48
C LYS A 85 -4.12 -10.84 -8.85
N THR A 86 -4.85 -11.26 -9.89
CA THR A 86 -4.34 -11.29 -11.27
C THR A 86 -3.98 -9.89 -11.76
N ARG A 87 -4.81 -8.88 -11.48
CA ARG A 87 -4.52 -7.49 -11.86
C ARG A 87 -3.35 -6.89 -11.08
N ILE A 88 -3.25 -7.16 -9.79
CA ILE A 88 -2.08 -6.79 -8.99
C ILE A 88 -0.82 -7.40 -9.61
N LYS A 89 -0.86 -8.68 -10.01
CA LYS A 89 0.27 -9.33 -10.70
C LYS A 89 0.64 -8.63 -12.01
N HIS A 90 -0.32 -8.29 -12.86
CA HIS A 90 -0.04 -7.58 -14.11
C HIS A 90 0.61 -6.21 -13.87
N TYR A 91 0.10 -5.46 -12.89
CA TYR A 91 0.70 -4.19 -12.49
C TYR A 91 2.13 -4.37 -11.95
N LYS A 92 2.36 -5.34 -11.05
CA LYS A 92 3.69 -5.70 -10.56
C LYS A 92 4.66 -6.03 -11.70
N ASP A 93 4.22 -6.86 -12.64
CA ASP A 93 5.04 -7.25 -13.79
C ASP A 93 5.38 -6.01 -14.62
N ALA A 94 4.42 -5.13 -14.93
CA ALA A 94 4.69 -3.89 -15.67
C ALA A 94 5.61 -2.92 -14.90
N TYR A 95 5.45 -2.82 -13.58
CA TYR A 95 6.34 -2.06 -12.70
C TYR A 95 7.77 -2.57 -12.80
N PHE A 96 7.98 -3.88 -12.66
CA PHE A 96 9.29 -4.51 -12.77
C PHE A 96 9.96 -4.21 -14.12
N HIS A 97 9.22 -4.38 -15.21
CA HIS A 97 9.74 -4.09 -16.56
C HIS A 97 10.10 -2.61 -16.72
N SER A 98 9.29 -1.69 -16.17
CA SER A 98 9.61 -0.27 -16.17
C SER A 98 10.88 0.04 -15.37
N SER A 99 11.06 -0.53 -14.18
CA SER A 99 12.27 -0.38 -13.38
C SER A 99 13.53 -0.89 -14.08
N ILE A 100 13.45 -2.07 -14.72
CA ILE A 100 14.57 -2.61 -15.50
C ILE A 100 14.88 -1.69 -16.69
N GLN A 101 13.87 -1.23 -17.42
CA GLN A 101 14.08 -0.37 -18.58
C GLN A 101 14.68 0.99 -18.18
N LYS A 102 14.29 1.56 -17.05
CA LYS A 102 14.92 2.76 -16.47
C LYS A 102 16.43 2.54 -16.27
N PHE A 103 16.79 1.46 -15.60
CA PHE A 103 18.19 1.10 -15.39
C PHE A 103 18.96 0.90 -16.71
N LEU A 104 18.41 0.13 -17.66
CA LEU A 104 19.03 -0.10 -18.97
C LEU A 104 19.18 1.19 -19.79
N SER A 105 18.27 2.15 -19.61
CA SER A 105 18.33 3.44 -20.30
C SER A 105 19.36 4.37 -19.66
N LEU A 106 19.69 4.20 -18.38
CA LEU A 106 20.73 4.98 -17.67
C LEU A 106 22.16 4.51 -18.01
N GLU A 107 22.39 3.20 -18.12
CA GLU A 107 23.73 2.60 -18.31
C GLU A 107 24.56 3.32 -19.41
N PRO A 108 24.05 3.53 -20.63
CA PRO A 108 24.82 4.12 -21.72
C PRO A 108 25.26 5.56 -21.46
N TYR A 109 24.44 6.34 -20.74
CA TYR A 109 24.74 7.72 -20.40
C TYR A 109 25.89 7.84 -19.40
N THR A 110 26.04 6.86 -18.51
CA THR A 110 27.16 6.81 -17.55
C THR A 110 28.48 6.42 -18.21
N ARG A 111 28.42 5.76 -19.37
CA ARG A 111 29.60 5.29 -20.12
C ARG A 111 30.29 6.39 -20.93
N ALA A 112 29.56 7.42 -21.34
CA ALA A 112 30.09 8.48 -22.21
C ALA A 112 31.12 9.41 -21.52
N SER A 113 31.48 9.15 -20.25
CA SER A 113 32.29 10.05 -19.39
C SER A 113 31.76 11.49 -19.36
N SER A 114 30.49 11.67 -19.73
CA SER A 114 29.82 12.96 -19.77
C SER A 114 29.09 13.15 -18.46
N THR A 115 29.47 14.19 -17.72
CA THR A 115 28.79 14.60 -16.49
C THR A 115 27.32 14.96 -16.74
N ARG A 116 26.97 15.32 -17.99
CA ARG A 116 25.64 15.79 -18.38
C ARG A 116 24.72 14.68 -18.88
N ALA A 117 25.28 13.56 -19.30
CA ALA A 117 24.54 12.45 -19.89
C ALA A 117 23.56 11.80 -18.88
N PRO A 118 23.97 11.44 -17.64
CA PRO A 118 23.03 10.92 -16.64
C PRO A 118 21.93 11.91 -16.26
N GLN A 119 22.25 13.21 -16.22
CA GLN A 119 21.28 14.27 -15.94
C GLN A 119 20.19 14.34 -17.03
N ILE A 120 20.58 14.26 -18.32
CA ILE A 120 19.62 14.25 -19.44
C ILE A 120 18.68 13.04 -19.34
N TYR A 121 19.19 11.86 -18.98
CA TYR A 121 18.36 10.69 -18.74
C TYR A 121 17.38 10.92 -17.58
N HIS A 122 17.87 11.44 -16.46
CA HIS A 122 17.05 11.68 -15.27
C HIS A 122 15.91 12.66 -15.58
N GLU A 123 16.20 13.76 -16.27
CA GLU A 123 15.21 14.71 -16.78
C GLU A 123 14.16 14.03 -17.67
N GLU A 124 14.59 13.17 -18.60
CA GLU A 124 13.68 12.48 -19.52
C GLU A 124 12.80 11.46 -18.80
N CYS A 125 13.35 10.70 -17.86
CA CYS A 125 12.59 9.77 -17.04
C CYS A 125 11.50 10.50 -16.26
N LEU A 126 11.85 11.60 -15.57
CA LEU A 126 10.89 12.40 -14.81
C LEU A 126 9.82 13.02 -15.71
N ARG A 127 10.21 13.50 -16.90
CA ARG A 127 9.28 14.06 -17.88
C ARG A 127 8.26 13.01 -18.34
N LEU A 128 8.71 11.79 -18.65
CA LEU A 128 7.84 10.69 -19.08
C LEU A 128 6.95 10.20 -17.93
N GLU A 129 7.50 10.01 -16.73
CA GLU A 129 6.71 9.66 -15.55
C GLU A 129 5.63 10.71 -15.28
N LYS A 130 5.97 12.01 -15.31
CA LYS A 130 5.02 13.10 -15.13
C LYS A 130 3.90 13.07 -16.17
N LEU A 131 4.23 12.85 -17.44
CA LEU A 131 3.24 12.78 -18.53
C LEU A 131 2.21 11.67 -18.30
N TYR A 132 2.66 10.46 -17.98
CA TYR A 132 1.76 9.32 -17.83
C TYR A 132 1.06 9.30 -16.46
N PHE A 133 1.72 9.79 -15.41
CA PHE A 133 1.10 10.01 -14.11
C PHE A 133 -0.04 11.01 -14.19
N THR A 134 0.18 12.20 -14.77
CA THR A 134 -0.86 13.23 -14.87
C THR A 134 -2.02 12.77 -15.76
N LYS A 135 -1.73 12.05 -16.85
CA LYS A 135 -2.76 11.38 -17.66
C LYS A 135 -3.61 10.42 -16.84
N TRP A 136 -2.95 9.57 -16.05
CA TRP A 136 -3.62 8.62 -15.16
C TRP A 136 -4.44 9.34 -14.08
N ALA A 137 -3.88 10.39 -13.46
CA ALA A 137 -4.52 11.14 -12.37
C ALA A 137 -5.82 11.81 -12.85
N VAL A 138 -5.80 12.44 -14.02
CA VAL A 138 -7.01 13.00 -14.65
C VAL A 138 -8.06 11.90 -14.85
N HIS A 139 -7.70 10.77 -15.47
CA HIS A 139 -8.63 9.66 -15.68
C HIS A 139 -9.21 9.12 -14.36
N TYR A 140 -8.36 8.90 -13.36
CA TYR A 140 -8.75 8.39 -12.05
C TYR A 140 -9.72 9.33 -11.34
N LEU A 141 -9.42 10.63 -11.29
CA LEU A 141 -10.24 11.64 -10.64
C LEU A 141 -11.59 11.85 -11.35
N SER A 142 -11.60 11.89 -12.68
CA SER A 142 -12.84 12.01 -13.46
C SER A 142 -13.78 10.83 -13.23
N LYS A 143 -13.25 9.60 -13.15
CA LYS A 143 -14.07 8.40 -12.90
C LYS A 143 -14.57 8.27 -11.46
N ASN A 144 -13.76 8.68 -10.50
CA ASN A 144 -14.08 8.51 -9.07
C ASN A 144 -14.92 9.65 -8.49
N GLY A 145 -15.39 10.58 -9.34
CA GLY A 145 -16.29 11.66 -8.96
C GLY A 145 -15.66 12.59 -7.94
N ALA A 146 -14.41 13.03 -8.19
CA ALA A 146 -13.70 13.94 -7.30
C ALA A 146 -14.61 15.13 -6.91
N THR A 147 -14.95 15.20 -5.62
CA THR A 147 -15.70 16.30 -5.02
C THR A 147 -14.89 17.59 -5.07
N ASP A 148 -13.55 17.46 -5.05
CA ASP A 148 -12.60 18.53 -5.24
C ASP A 148 -12.35 18.81 -6.73
N ILE A 149 -13.19 19.68 -7.30
CA ILE A 149 -13.07 20.18 -8.67
C ILE A 149 -11.71 20.88 -8.88
N THR A 150 -11.16 21.50 -7.84
CA THR A 150 -9.87 22.23 -7.89
C THR A 150 -8.71 21.25 -8.13
N LEU A 151 -8.74 20.09 -7.47
CA LEU A 151 -7.71 19.07 -7.63
C LEU A 151 -7.70 18.49 -9.05
N LEU A 152 -8.88 18.19 -9.61
CA LEU A 152 -8.99 17.72 -10.99
C LEU A 152 -8.45 18.76 -11.98
N GLN A 153 -8.88 20.02 -11.85
CA GLN A 153 -8.40 21.12 -12.69
C GLN A 153 -6.87 21.31 -12.60
N SER A 154 -6.28 21.14 -11.41
CA SER A 154 -4.82 21.18 -11.25
C SER A 154 -4.13 20.11 -12.10
N TYR A 155 -4.58 18.86 -12.02
CA TYR A 155 -3.99 17.77 -12.81
C TYR A 155 -4.28 17.87 -14.31
N GLU A 156 -5.43 18.40 -14.71
CA GLU A 156 -5.73 18.70 -16.12
C GLU A 156 -4.73 19.72 -16.69
N ASN A 157 -4.45 20.79 -15.94
CA ASN A 157 -3.45 21.79 -16.33
C ASN A 157 -2.05 21.18 -16.41
N GLU A 158 -1.64 20.42 -15.39
CA GLU A 158 -0.34 19.74 -15.38
C GLU A 158 -0.19 18.74 -16.55
N TYR A 159 -1.26 18.02 -16.90
CA TYR A 159 -1.26 17.09 -18.02
C TYR A 159 -1.13 17.83 -19.36
N GLU A 160 -1.81 18.96 -19.55
CA GLU A 160 -1.66 19.76 -20.76
C GLU A 160 -0.25 20.35 -20.90
N GLU A 161 0.37 20.80 -19.80
CA GLU A 161 1.77 21.23 -19.81
C GLU A 161 2.72 20.05 -20.13
N ALA A 162 2.50 18.88 -19.54
CA ALA A 162 3.29 17.69 -19.85
C ALA A 162 3.16 17.27 -21.33
N LYS A 163 1.95 17.36 -21.92
CA LYS A 163 1.71 17.10 -23.35
C LYS A 163 2.43 18.10 -24.26
N LYS A 164 2.45 19.38 -23.89
CA LYS A 164 3.21 20.41 -24.65
C LYS A 164 4.71 20.09 -24.59
N GLY A 165 5.23 19.74 -23.41
CA GLY A 165 6.60 19.31 -23.23
C GLY A 165 6.95 18.06 -24.04
N ASP A 166 6.03 17.10 -24.15
CA ASP A 166 6.23 15.87 -24.93
C ASP A 166 6.32 16.12 -26.44
N LYS A 167 5.50 17.03 -26.99
CA LYS A 167 5.57 17.42 -28.41
C LYS A 167 6.91 18.07 -28.78
N ASN A 168 7.52 18.78 -27.84
CA ASN A 168 8.77 19.51 -28.04
C ASN A 168 10.00 18.73 -27.56
N GLY A 169 9.82 17.51 -27.04
CA GLY A 169 10.89 16.69 -26.49
C GLY A 169 11.84 16.19 -27.58
N ASP A 170 13.15 16.15 -27.29
CA ASP A 170 14.14 15.58 -28.20
C ASP A 170 13.95 14.05 -28.29
N PRO A 171 13.52 13.50 -29.44
CA PRO A 171 13.24 12.07 -29.58
C PRO A 171 14.45 11.17 -29.31
N ARG A 172 15.67 11.72 -29.34
CA ARG A 172 16.91 10.99 -29.05
C ARG A 172 17.08 10.68 -27.57
N ARG A 173 16.32 11.33 -26.67
CA ARG A 173 16.38 11.11 -25.22
C ARG A 173 15.69 9.81 -24.78
N ASP A 174 14.78 9.27 -25.60
CA ASP A 174 13.91 8.12 -25.28
C ASP A 174 14.48 6.76 -25.76
N TRP A 175 15.76 6.68 -26.15
CA TRP A 175 16.45 5.41 -26.47
C TRP A 175 15.66 4.47 -27.41
N GLY A 176 15.10 5.04 -28.49
CA GLY A 176 14.30 4.28 -29.47
C GLY A 176 12.86 3.98 -29.02
N GLY A 177 12.35 4.70 -28.00
CA GLY A 177 10.97 4.60 -27.54
C GLY A 177 10.73 3.58 -26.42
N GLN A 178 11.78 2.87 -25.98
CA GLN A 178 11.64 1.76 -25.03
C GLN A 178 11.28 2.25 -23.63
N LEU A 179 11.91 3.34 -23.16
CA LEU A 179 11.64 3.92 -21.85
C LEU A 179 10.21 4.45 -21.77
N ARG A 180 9.78 5.22 -22.77
CA ARG A 180 8.39 5.67 -22.90
C ARG A 180 7.42 4.49 -22.93
N ALA A 181 7.70 3.46 -23.73
CA ALA A 181 6.81 2.30 -23.84
C ALA A 181 6.65 1.57 -22.49
N SER A 182 7.74 1.38 -21.74
CA SER A 182 7.68 0.71 -20.44
C SER A 182 6.97 1.53 -19.38
N ILE A 183 7.23 2.85 -19.30
CA ILE A 183 6.54 3.76 -18.37
C ILE A 183 5.05 3.84 -18.72
N SER A 184 4.72 4.00 -20.00
CA SER A 184 3.34 4.02 -20.48
C SER A 184 2.59 2.75 -20.09
N LYS A 185 3.22 1.59 -20.27
CA LYS A 185 2.64 0.29 -19.90
C LYS A 185 2.42 0.17 -18.40
N LYS A 186 3.37 0.60 -17.56
CA LYS A 186 3.22 0.65 -16.09
C LYS A 186 1.95 1.41 -15.69
N TRP A 187 1.79 2.63 -16.19
CA TRP A 187 0.63 3.47 -15.88
C TRP A 187 -0.67 2.93 -16.48
N LYS A 188 -0.62 2.24 -17.62
CA LYS A 188 -1.81 1.60 -18.19
C LYS A 188 -2.29 0.42 -17.34
N GLU A 189 -1.38 -0.42 -16.85
CA GLU A 189 -1.76 -1.51 -15.93
C GLU A 189 -2.26 -0.97 -14.60
N ARG A 190 -1.73 0.18 -14.13
CA ARG A 190 -2.27 0.89 -12.97
C ARG A 190 -3.73 1.32 -13.19
N GLU A 191 -4.01 1.97 -14.32
CA GLU A 191 -5.36 2.38 -14.71
C GLU A 191 -6.35 1.19 -14.72
N ILE A 192 -5.93 0.05 -15.27
CA ILE A 192 -6.75 -1.16 -15.32
C ILE A 192 -6.96 -1.76 -13.93
N LEU A 193 -5.94 -1.72 -13.06
CA LEU A 193 -6.07 -2.14 -11.66
C LEU A 193 -7.09 -1.26 -10.92
N ASP A 194 -7.04 0.06 -11.10
CA ASP A 194 -7.95 1.02 -10.48
C ASP A 194 -9.42 0.77 -10.86
N ASP A 195 -9.69 0.44 -12.13
CA ASP A 195 -11.05 0.14 -12.58
C ASP A 195 -11.63 -1.09 -11.87
N VAL A 196 -10.80 -2.13 -11.65
CA VAL A 196 -11.20 -3.37 -10.96
C VAL A 196 -11.29 -3.15 -9.45
N GLU A 197 -10.35 -2.42 -8.87
CA GLU A 197 -10.33 -2.00 -7.47
C GLU A 197 -11.58 -1.18 -7.11
N SER A 198 -11.96 -0.22 -7.96
CA SER A 198 -13.14 0.61 -7.76
C SER A 198 -14.42 -0.23 -7.76
N ALA A 199 -14.53 -1.19 -8.66
CA ALA A 199 -15.66 -2.12 -8.73
C ALA A 199 -15.72 -3.03 -7.48
N TYR A 200 -14.56 -3.51 -6.99
CA TYR A 200 -14.47 -4.30 -5.78
C TYR A 200 -14.91 -3.51 -4.53
N ILE A 201 -14.43 -2.26 -4.39
CA ILE A 201 -14.78 -1.38 -3.26
C ILE A 201 -16.29 -1.03 -3.25
N ALA A 202 -16.90 -0.88 -4.44
CA ALA A 202 -18.33 -0.57 -4.57
C ALA A 202 -19.25 -1.80 -4.37
N GLY A 203 -18.71 -3.01 -4.33
CA GLY A 203 -19.47 -4.26 -4.21
C GLY A 203 -20.13 -4.46 -2.84
N PRO A 204 -21.06 -5.42 -2.73
CA PRO A 204 -21.67 -5.80 -1.45
C PRO A 204 -20.59 -6.25 -0.47
N ARG A 205 -20.52 -5.63 0.71
CA ARG A 205 -19.55 -5.98 1.76
C ARG A 205 -19.84 -7.39 2.29
N THR A 206 -19.15 -8.40 1.78
CA THR A 206 -18.91 -9.60 2.58
C THR A 206 -18.10 -9.16 3.79
N ASN A 207 -18.56 -9.43 5.01
CA ASN A 207 -17.94 -9.02 6.27
C ASN A 207 -16.45 -9.38 6.33
N VAL A 208 -15.58 -8.54 5.76
CA VAL A 208 -14.16 -8.61 6.04
C VAL A 208 -14.03 -7.89 7.39
N ASN A 209 -13.98 -8.68 8.47
CA ASN A 209 -13.74 -8.16 9.82
C ASN A 209 -12.28 -7.66 9.89
N VAL A 210 -12.01 -6.52 9.26
CA VAL A 210 -10.66 -5.97 9.21
C VAL A 210 -10.52 -4.81 10.17
N ASN A 211 -9.56 -4.95 11.07
CA ASN A 211 -9.15 -3.87 11.94
C ASN A 211 -8.42 -2.79 11.11
N LYS A 212 -9.09 -1.65 10.90
CA LYS A 212 -8.56 -0.47 10.16
C LYS A 212 -7.19 -0.02 10.68
N GLU A 213 -7.01 0.03 11.99
CA GLU A 213 -5.75 0.49 12.60
C GLU A 213 -4.61 -0.52 12.42
N GLU A 214 -4.93 -1.81 12.46
CA GLU A 214 -3.96 -2.86 12.15
C GLU A 214 -3.53 -2.81 10.67
N LEU A 215 -4.46 -2.62 9.72
CA LEU A 215 -4.11 -2.44 8.31
C LEU A 215 -3.24 -1.22 8.06
N LYS A 216 -3.55 -0.08 8.69
CA LYS A 216 -2.72 1.12 8.61
C LYS A 216 -1.29 0.84 9.09
N LYS A 217 -1.15 0.12 10.20
CA LYS A 217 0.15 -0.28 10.76
C LYS A 217 0.90 -1.23 9.81
N GLN A 218 0.22 -2.22 9.24
CA GLN A 218 0.80 -3.14 8.26
C GLN A 218 1.28 -2.40 7.01
N LEU A 219 0.44 -1.55 6.43
CA LEU A 219 0.78 -0.75 5.26
C LEU A 219 1.94 0.21 5.53
N THR A 220 2.00 0.79 6.73
CA THR A 220 3.13 1.61 7.19
C THR A 220 4.43 0.82 7.22
N ASN A 221 4.41 -0.37 7.83
CA ASN A 221 5.57 -1.25 7.92
C ASN A 221 6.05 -1.69 6.53
N THR A 222 5.13 -2.16 5.68
CA THR A 222 5.43 -2.53 4.29
C THR A 222 6.02 -1.34 3.53
N GLY A 223 5.45 -0.15 3.71
CA GLY A 223 5.97 1.07 3.09
C GLY A 223 7.33 1.54 3.59
N ASN A 224 7.74 1.16 4.80
CA ASN A 224 9.11 1.36 5.30
C ASN A 224 10.07 0.35 4.68
N ASN A 225 9.63 -0.91 4.55
CA ASN A 225 10.40 -1.94 3.87
C ASN A 225 10.63 -1.59 2.39
N ILE A 226 9.62 -1.06 1.70
CA ILE A 226 9.76 -0.56 0.31
C ILE A 226 10.81 0.53 0.23
N GLU A 227 10.82 1.48 1.18
CA GLU A 227 11.80 2.57 1.18
C GLU A 227 13.23 2.06 1.41
N ALA A 228 13.42 1.19 2.41
CA ALA A 228 14.71 0.57 2.68
C ALA A 228 15.20 -0.22 1.45
N GLN A 229 14.31 -0.99 0.82
CA GLN A 229 14.63 -1.77 -0.35
C GLN A 229 14.93 -0.89 -1.58
N LEU A 230 14.22 0.23 -1.74
CA LEU A 230 14.49 1.19 -2.81
C LEU A 230 15.89 1.80 -2.66
N ASN A 231 16.31 2.15 -1.44
CA ASN A 231 17.66 2.64 -1.18
C ASN A 231 18.72 1.58 -1.48
N ASN A 232 18.47 0.31 -1.11
CA ASN A 232 19.35 -0.81 -1.47
C ASN A 232 19.46 -0.98 -3.00
N VAL A 233 18.33 -0.92 -3.72
CA VAL A 233 18.31 -0.98 -5.19
C VAL A 233 19.13 0.15 -5.80
N LYS A 234 18.98 1.40 -5.33
CA LYS A 234 19.77 2.54 -5.83
C LYS A 234 21.28 2.33 -5.66
N GLU A 235 21.70 1.81 -4.51
CA GLU A 235 23.11 1.49 -4.27
C GLU A 235 23.62 0.41 -5.24
N LEU A 236 22.80 -0.62 -5.48
CA LEU A 236 23.12 -1.70 -6.41
C LEU A 236 23.11 -1.26 -7.87
N GLU A 237 22.25 -0.32 -8.26
CA GLU A 237 22.26 0.31 -9.58
C GLU A 237 23.61 1.00 -9.82
N SER A 238 24.09 1.79 -8.86
CA SER A 238 25.41 2.44 -8.93
C SER A 238 26.55 1.43 -9.07
N LYS A 239 26.54 0.35 -8.28
CA LYS A 239 27.52 -0.74 -8.37
C LYS A 239 27.47 -1.46 -9.72
N ALA A 240 26.28 -1.74 -10.25
CA ALA A 240 26.10 -2.40 -11.53
C ALA A 240 26.60 -1.55 -12.70
N ILE A 241 26.33 -0.23 -12.66
CA ILE A 241 26.86 0.75 -13.61
C ILE A 241 28.40 0.78 -13.57
N GLN A 242 28.99 0.82 -12.37
CA GLN A 242 30.45 0.80 -12.23
C GLN A 242 31.07 -0.48 -12.80
N ALA A 243 30.46 -1.63 -12.53
CA ALA A 243 30.92 -2.92 -13.06
C ALA A 243 30.80 -2.97 -14.60
N ALA A 244 29.68 -2.48 -15.15
CA ALA A 244 29.49 -2.35 -16.60
C ALA A 244 30.58 -1.49 -17.24
N ASN A 245 30.83 -0.31 -16.68
CA ASN A 245 31.85 0.60 -17.19
C ASN A 245 33.27 -0.02 -17.16
N LYS A 246 33.63 -0.73 -16.08
CA LYS A 246 34.91 -1.45 -15.98
C LYS A 246 35.05 -2.51 -17.06
N HIS A 247 34.03 -3.36 -17.24
CA HIS A 247 34.01 -4.38 -18.28
C HIS A 247 34.12 -3.78 -19.68
N MET A 248 33.38 -2.70 -19.97
CA MET A 248 33.37 -2.09 -21.30
C MET A 248 34.70 -1.43 -21.68
N ASN A 249 35.50 -1.02 -20.71
CA ASN A 249 36.86 -0.48 -20.93
C ASN A 249 37.91 -1.59 -21.15
N ASN A 250 37.62 -2.82 -20.72
CA ASN A 250 38.54 -3.97 -20.80
C ASN A 250 37.76 -5.22 -21.24
N ARG A 251 37.21 -5.20 -22.45
CA ARG A 251 36.26 -6.24 -22.93
C ARG A 251 36.85 -7.64 -23.01
N ASP A 252 38.16 -7.76 -23.14
CA ASP A 252 38.84 -9.06 -23.21
C ASP A 252 39.05 -9.70 -21.82
N ASP A 253 38.83 -8.94 -20.74
CA ASP A 253 38.94 -9.42 -19.36
C ASP A 253 37.66 -10.16 -18.93
N LYS A 254 37.73 -11.49 -19.01
CA LYS A 254 36.65 -12.41 -18.58
C LYS A 254 36.27 -12.26 -17.10
N SER A 255 37.18 -11.81 -16.24
CA SER A 255 36.88 -11.57 -14.82
C SER A 255 35.92 -10.39 -14.67
N LEU A 256 36.15 -9.31 -15.42
CA LEU A 256 35.28 -8.13 -15.41
C LEU A 256 33.93 -8.41 -16.05
N GLU A 257 33.88 -9.23 -17.10
CA GLU A 257 32.62 -9.71 -17.69
C GLU A 257 31.78 -10.46 -16.65
N LYS A 258 32.41 -11.35 -15.87
CA LYS A 258 31.75 -12.10 -14.79
C LYS A 258 31.23 -11.16 -13.69
N GLN A 259 32.04 -10.21 -13.23
CA GLN A 259 31.63 -9.23 -12.21
C GLN A 259 30.44 -8.38 -12.66
N HIS A 260 30.44 -7.93 -13.92
CA HIS A 260 29.32 -7.20 -14.51
C HIS A 260 28.04 -8.05 -14.50
N LYS A 261 28.10 -9.30 -14.98
CA LYS A 261 26.95 -10.23 -14.97
C LYS A 261 26.42 -10.50 -13.56
N GLU A 262 27.31 -10.67 -12.59
CA GLU A 262 26.95 -10.89 -11.17
C GLU A 262 26.25 -9.67 -10.56
N ALA A 263 26.73 -8.45 -10.86
CA ALA A 263 26.10 -7.22 -10.41
C ALA A 263 24.68 -7.05 -10.97
N TYR A 264 24.49 -7.31 -12.27
CA TYR A 264 23.18 -7.26 -12.93
C TYR A 264 22.21 -8.32 -12.36
N SER A 265 22.71 -9.54 -12.14
CA SER A 265 21.92 -10.61 -11.53
C SER A 265 21.48 -10.24 -10.11
N THR A 266 22.37 -9.63 -9.32
CA THR A 266 22.07 -9.19 -7.95
C THR A 266 21.02 -8.07 -7.97
N LEU A 267 21.22 -7.04 -8.78
CA LEU A 267 20.25 -5.96 -8.96
C LEU A 267 18.87 -6.49 -9.39
N GLY A 268 18.84 -7.42 -10.36
CA GLY A 268 17.59 -8.03 -10.82
C GLY A 268 16.86 -8.83 -9.74
N LYS A 269 17.57 -9.45 -8.80
CA LYS A 269 16.96 -10.14 -7.64
C LYS A 269 16.35 -9.13 -6.65
N GLU A 270 17.10 -8.08 -6.32
CA GLU A 270 16.63 -7.06 -5.38
C GLU A 270 15.48 -6.22 -5.96
N LEU A 271 15.44 -6.00 -7.28
CA LEU A 271 14.30 -5.40 -7.96
C LEU A 271 13.05 -6.29 -7.90
N ARG A 272 13.18 -7.62 -8.01
CA ARG A 272 12.03 -8.52 -7.81
C ARG A 272 11.51 -8.44 -6.37
N SER A 273 12.41 -8.45 -5.38
CA SER A 273 12.06 -8.28 -3.97
C SER A 273 11.32 -6.95 -3.72
N LEU A 274 11.79 -5.85 -4.31
CA LEU A 274 11.11 -4.55 -4.26
C LEU A 274 9.69 -4.64 -4.82
N VAL A 275 9.51 -5.25 -6.00
CA VAL A 275 8.21 -5.38 -6.66
C VAL A 275 7.26 -6.30 -5.88
N ASP A 276 7.79 -7.32 -5.20
CA ASP A 276 7.00 -8.14 -4.29
C ASP A 276 6.46 -7.35 -3.10
N LEU A 277 7.28 -6.48 -2.50
CA LEU A 277 6.84 -5.56 -1.45
C LEU A 277 5.79 -4.56 -1.96
N VAL A 278 5.97 -4.01 -3.17
CA VAL A 278 4.95 -3.14 -3.81
C VAL A 278 3.64 -3.89 -3.98
N GLY A 279 3.69 -5.15 -4.43
CA GLY A 279 2.51 -6.01 -4.55
C GLY A 279 1.78 -6.25 -3.23
N GLU A 280 2.52 -6.49 -2.15
CA GLU A 280 1.95 -6.63 -0.81
C GLU A 280 1.32 -5.30 -0.34
N ALA A 281 1.96 -4.16 -0.61
CA ALA A 281 1.41 -2.85 -0.28
C ALA A 281 0.12 -2.55 -1.06
N GLU A 282 0.05 -2.92 -2.34
CA GLU A 282 -1.18 -2.81 -3.16
C GLU A 282 -2.33 -3.62 -2.54
N PHE A 283 -2.06 -4.86 -2.16
CA PHE A 283 -3.03 -5.72 -1.51
C PHE A 283 -3.53 -5.13 -0.18
N GLN A 284 -2.61 -4.69 0.69
CA GLN A 284 -2.94 -4.06 1.97
C GLN A 284 -3.71 -2.75 1.78
N ARG A 285 -3.34 -1.93 0.78
CA ARG A 285 -4.02 -0.67 0.46
C ARG A 285 -5.46 -0.93 0.02
N ILE A 286 -5.70 -1.88 -0.89
CA ILE A 286 -7.04 -2.22 -1.37
C ILE A 286 -7.95 -2.60 -0.20
N LEU A 287 -7.46 -3.45 0.71
CA LEU A 287 -8.22 -3.83 1.91
C LEU A 287 -8.52 -2.61 2.79
N LEU A 288 -7.53 -1.73 3.01
CA LEU A 288 -7.73 -0.50 3.79
C LEU A 288 -8.78 0.42 3.16
N LEU A 289 -8.76 0.60 1.84
CA LEU A 289 -9.68 1.46 1.11
C LEU A 289 -11.15 1.06 1.28
N THR A 290 -11.45 -0.22 1.46
CA THR A 290 -12.82 -0.69 1.77
C THR A 290 -13.39 -0.13 3.08
N THR A 291 -12.51 0.36 3.97
CA THR A 291 -12.86 0.90 5.30
C THR A 291 -12.88 2.44 5.35
N LEU A 292 -12.47 3.12 4.28
CA LEU A 292 -12.31 4.58 4.25
C LEU A 292 -13.46 5.26 3.50
N PRO A 293 -13.81 6.52 3.85
CA PRO A 293 -14.70 7.34 3.03
C PRO A 293 -14.03 7.69 1.69
N LYS A 294 -14.84 8.02 0.67
CA LYS A 294 -14.37 8.19 -0.71
C LYS A 294 -13.27 9.26 -0.87
N ASP A 295 -13.37 10.36 -0.15
CA ASP A 295 -12.39 11.45 -0.22
C ASP A 295 -11.01 11.02 0.34
N GLU A 296 -10.99 10.27 1.44
CA GLU A 296 -9.75 9.68 1.99
C GLU A 296 -9.15 8.65 1.03
N GLN A 297 -9.99 7.85 0.34
CA GLN A 297 -9.55 6.90 -0.67
C GLN A 297 -8.80 7.61 -1.81
N ILE A 298 -9.40 8.67 -2.36
CA ILE A 298 -8.83 9.46 -3.46
C ILE A 298 -7.50 10.11 -3.03
N LYS A 299 -7.48 10.78 -1.87
CA LYS A 299 -6.27 11.44 -1.34
C LYS A 299 -5.12 10.44 -1.19
N MET A 300 -5.38 9.28 -0.59
CA MET A 300 -4.36 8.26 -0.35
C MET A 300 -3.78 7.69 -1.66
N ILE A 301 -4.62 7.41 -2.66
CA ILE A 301 -4.18 6.87 -3.96
C ILE A 301 -3.37 7.92 -4.74
N ILE A 302 -3.85 9.16 -4.83
CA ILE A 302 -3.15 10.24 -5.54
C ILE A 302 -1.77 10.49 -4.94
N GLN A 303 -1.68 10.63 -3.62
CA GLN A 303 -0.39 10.89 -2.96
C GLN A 303 0.60 9.72 -3.11
N ALA A 304 0.12 8.47 -3.07
CA ALA A 304 0.97 7.31 -3.27
C ALA A 304 1.52 7.24 -4.71
N MET A 305 0.69 7.54 -5.70
CA MET A 305 1.08 7.49 -7.12
C MET A 305 1.92 8.70 -7.55
N ASP A 306 1.63 9.90 -7.02
CA ASP A 306 2.46 11.09 -7.24
C ASP A 306 3.90 10.84 -6.79
N LYS A 307 4.04 10.23 -5.61
CA LYS A 307 5.35 9.81 -5.12
C LYS A 307 6.04 8.81 -6.04
N ASP A 308 5.34 7.77 -6.50
CA ASP A 308 5.93 6.78 -7.43
C ASP A 308 6.40 7.44 -8.73
N SER A 309 5.69 8.47 -9.21
CA SER A 309 6.05 9.20 -10.42
C SER A 309 7.42 9.91 -10.33
N THR A 310 7.92 10.14 -9.12
CA THR A 310 9.24 10.73 -8.89
C THR A 310 10.37 9.69 -8.83
N ASN A 311 10.04 8.40 -8.93
CA ASN A 311 11.02 7.32 -8.82
C ASN A 311 11.79 7.11 -10.13
N CYS A 312 12.66 8.05 -10.45
CA CYS A 312 13.64 7.98 -11.51
C CYS A 312 15.04 7.99 -10.88
N SER A 313 15.86 6.98 -11.17
CA SER A 313 17.22 6.91 -10.64
C SER A 313 18.02 8.14 -11.05
N TRP A 314 18.58 8.89 -10.08
CA TRP A 314 19.92 9.50 -10.07
C TRP A 314 20.13 10.32 -8.78
N GLU A 315 20.63 9.64 -7.73
CA GLU A 315 21.58 10.06 -6.67
C GLU A 315 21.84 8.83 -5.79
#